data_AF-A0A1J3HLQ4-F1
#
_entry.id   AF-A0A1J3HLQ4-F1
#
_cell.length_a   1.000
_cell.length_b   1.000
_cell.length_c   1.000
_cell.angle_alpha   90.00
_cell.angle_beta   90.00
_cell.angle_gamma   90.00
#
_symmetry.space_group_name_H-M   'P 1'
#
loop_
_entity.id
_entity.type
_entity.pdbx_description
1 polymer ?
#
loop_
_entity_poly.entity_id
_entity_poly.type
_entity_poly.pdbx_seq_one_letter_code
_entity_poly.pdbx_strand_id
1 'polypeptide(L)'
;SKMGKGMLRRRNVAALLATEAQREALAASHLIKCISMFADLSSNASPKNPHTSLRNFFTLQSLLDQEQVTAASPKDISFQLMNIHSLRTQPEILGKKASLVSSRTKTKSSKTLTEAEKLEWVKGNGTEEIKELRNTVKQETRSWFLKFLEEAIDNGFHASLSEKKGKTKGTRSAEPDNHIAETLSQLKQANEWLDKVISDHQSSHNSLLENIERLKKKIYS
;
A
#
# COMPACT_ATOMS: atom_id res chain seq x y z
N SER A 1 -20.29 -37.99 20.89
CA SER A 1 -21.14 -37.03 21.63
C SER A 1 -21.59 -35.91 20.68
N LYS A 2 -22.82 -35.40 20.82
CA LYS A 2 -23.31 -34.28 20.01
C LYS A 2 -22.52 -32.98 20.29
N MET A 3 -22.00 -32.83 21.51
CA MET A 3 -21.17 -31.69 21.95
C MET A 3 -19.82 -31.57 21.21
N GLY A 4 -19.11 -32.67 20.98
CA GLY A 4 -17.81 -32.64 20.31
C GLY A 4 -17.88 -32.16 18.86
N LYS A 5 -18.95 -32.55 18.14
CA LYS A 5 -19.19 -32.12 16.75
C LYS A 5 -19.51 -30.62 16.65
N GLY A 6 -20.30 -30.09 17.57
CA GLY A 6 -20.60 -28.64 17.63
C GLY A 6 -19.37 -27.79 17.94
N MET A 7 -18.51 -28.25 18.85
CA MET A 7 -17.27 -27.57 19.20
C MET A 7 -16.28 -27.52 18.02
N LEU A 8 -16.15 -28.62 17.27
CA LEU A 8 -15.27 -28.67 16.11
C LEU A 8 -15.73 -27.71 14.99
N ARG A 9 -17.05 -27.63 14.76
CA ARG A 9 -17.62 -26.68 13.79
C ARG A 9 -17.34 -25.23 14.17
N ARG A 10 -17.59 -24.85 15.43
CA ARG A 10 -17.29 -23.49 15.93
C ARG A 10 -15.83 -23.12 15.78
N ARG A 11 -14.91 -24.04 16.10
CA ARG A 11 -13.47 -23.83 15.92
C ARG A 11 -13.10 -23.57 14.46
N ASN A 12 -13.64 -24.36 13.54
CA ASN A 12 -13.33 -24.20 12.11
C ASN A 12 -13.86 -22.87 11.56
N VAL A 13 -15.06 -22.45 11.97
CA VAL A 13 -15.63 -21.14 11.61
C VAL A 13 -14.79 -20.00 12.18
N ALA A 14 -14.43 -20.08 13.46
CA ALA A 14 -13.58 -19.07 14.10
C ALA A 14 -12.20 -18.95 13.43
N ALA A 15 -11.59 -20.07 13.02
CA ALA A 15 -10.32 -20.05 12.30
C ALA A 15 -10.42 -19.36 10.94
N LEU A 16 -11.48 -19.64 10.17
CA LEU A 16 -11.72 -19.00 8.88
C LEU A 16 -11.96 -17.49 9.02
N LEU A 17 -12.72 -17.08 10.04
CA LEU A 17 -12.95 -15.66 10.33
C LEU A 17 -11.67 -14.95 10.76
N ALA A 18 -10.85 -15.58 11.61
CA ALA A 18 -9.57 -15.01 12.03
C ALA A 18 -8.62 -14.80 10.83
N THR A 19 -8.56 -15.75 9.89
CA THR A 19 -7.75 -15.59 8.68
C THR A 19 -8.26 -14.47 7.78
N GLU A 20 -9.57 -14.30 7.67
CA GLU A 20 -10.15 -13.23 6.85
C GLU A 20 -9.92 -11.85 7.49
N ALA A 21 -10.17 -11.72 8.80
CA ALA A 21 -9.90 -10.48 9.53
C ALA A 21 -8.41 -10.09 9.47
N GLN A 22 -7.50 -11.08 9.54
CA GLN A 22 -6.07 -10.83 9.38
C GLN A 22 -5.74 -10.31 7.98
N ARG A 23 -6.33 -10.90 6.93
CA ARG A 23 -6.13 -10.46 5.54
C ARG A 23 -6.64 -9.04 5.33
N GLU A 24 -7.82 -8.72 5.86
CA GLU A 24 -8.41 -7.39 5.81
C GLU A 24 -7.54 -6.36 6.54
N ALA A 25 -7.09 -6.66 7.75
CA ALA A 25 -6.22 -5.79 8.53
C ALA A 25 -4.87 -5.53 7.83
N LEU A 26 -4.29 -6.54 7.18
CA LEU A 26 -3.06 -6.36 6.39
C LEU A 26 -3.30 -5.48 5.17
N ALA A 27 -4.41 -5.67 4.46
CA ALA A 27 -4.78 -4.84 3.32
C ALA A 27 -5.02 -3.37 3.73
N ALA A 28 -5.71 -3.16 4.85
CA ALA A 28 -5.95 -1.83 5.43
C ALA A 28 -4.65 -1.16 5.88
N SER A 29 -3.79 -1.88 6.61
CA SER A 29 -2.48 -1.38 7.06
C SER A 29 -1.60 -0.93 5.89
N HIS A 30 -1.57 -1.75 4.82
CA HIS A 30 -0.84 -1.41 3.61
C HIS A 30 -1.40 -0.16 2.92
N LEU A 31 -2.73 -0.01 2.86
CA LEU A 31 -3.37 1.16 2.29
C LEU A 31 -3.10 2.43 3.11
N ILE A 32 -3.15 2.33 4.46
CA ILE A 32 -2.78 3.44 5.36
C ILE A 32 -1.35 3.90 5.09
N LYS A 33 -0.41 2.97 4.88
CA LYS A 33 0.97 3.32 4.50
C LYS A 33 1.01 4.10 3.18
N CYS A 34 0.26 3.66 2.17
CA CYS A 34 0.19 4.37 0.89
C CYS A 34 -0.40 5.78 1.06
N ILE A 35 -1.46 5.92 1.86
CA ILE A 35 -2.09 7.22 2.16
C ILE A 35 -1.11 8.14 2.89
N SER A 36 -0.37 7.64 3.88
CA SER A 36 0.65 8.41 4.59
C SER A 36 1.73 8.89 3.63
N MET A 37 2.25 8.00 2.77
CA MET A 37 3.25 8.36 1.78
C MET A 37 2.73 9.41 0.78
N PHE A 38 1.46 9.31 0.38
CA PHE A 38 0.83 10.32 -0.48
C PHE A 38 0.70 11.67 0.23
N ALA A 39 0.28 11.68 1.50
CA ALA A 39 0.17 12.90 2.30
C ALA A 39 1.53 13.59 2.46
N ASP A 40 2.57 12.82 2.77
CA ASP A 40 3.94 13.31 2.87
C ASP A 40 4.44 13.85 1.52
N LEU A 41 4.22 13.11 0.44
CA LEU A 41 4.61 13.48 -0.90
C LEU A 41 3.93 14.79 -1.35
N SER A 42 2.60 14.86 -1.23
CA SER A 42 1.82 16.02 -1.67
C SER A 42 2.11 17.27 -0.83
N SER A 43 2.47 17.12 0.44
CA SER A 43 2.80 18.25 1.32
C SER A 43 4.22 18.78 1.11
N ASN A 44 5.18 17.92 0.76
CA ASN A 44 6.61 18.28 0.67
C ASN A 44 7.11 18.45 -0.77
N ALA A 45 6.29 18.12 -1.77
CA ALA A 45 6.70 18.21 -3.16
C ALA A 45 7.02 19.65 -3.58
N SER A 46 8.16 19.82 -4.22
CA SER A 46 8.58 21.08 -4.84
C SER A 46 8.72 20.90 -6.34
N PRO A 47 7.88 21.55 -7.17
CA PRO A 47 8.02 21.53 -8.62
C PRO A 47 9.36 22.10 -9.11
N LYS A 48 10.00 22.95 -8.30
CA LYS A 48 11.34 23.52 -8.56
C LYS A 48 12.48 22.53 -8.34
N ASN A 49 12.25 21.47 -7.56
CA ASN A 49 13.22 20.39 -7.36
C ASN A 49 12.48 19.04 -7.44
N PRO A 50 12.12 18.60 -8.67
CA PRO A 50 11.13 17.55 -8.84
C PRO A 50 11.67 16.14 -8.62
N HIS A 51 12.99 15.93 -8.60
CA HIS A 51 13.61 14.61 -8.57
C HIS A 51 13.17 13.76 -7.38
N THR A 52 13.13 14.36 -6.18
CA THR A 52 12.72 13.65 -4.97
C THR A 52 11.23 13.29 -5.02
N SER A 53 10.39 14.21 -5.50
CA SER A 53 8.95 13.98 -5.65
C SER A 53 8.67 12.89 -6.68
N LEU A 54 9.38 12.86 -7.81
CA LEU A 54 9.25 11.83 -8.85
C LEU A 54 9.60 10.45 -8.32
N ARG A 55 10.75 10.31 -7.64
CA ARG A 55 11.16 9.04 -7.03
C ARG A 55 10.15 8.54 -6.00
N ASN A 56 9.67 9.43 -5.14
CA ASN A 56 8.67 9.10 -4.12
C ASN A 56 7.32 8.71 -4.76
N PHE A 57 6.92 9.41 -5.81
CA PHE A 57 5.72 9.09 -6.59
C PHE A 57 5.79 7.67 -7.18
N PHE A 58 6.87 7.31 -7.88
CA PHE A 58 6.99 5.97 -8.47
C PHE A 58 7.10 4.86 -7.41
N THR A 59 7.69 5.16 -6.25
CA THR A 59 7.67 4.25 -5.10
C THR A 59 6.24 4.03 -4.61
N LEU A 60 5.47 5.10 -4.42
CA LEU A 60 4.07 5.04 -4.02
C LEU A 60 3.23 4.28 -5.06
N GLN A 61 3.42 4.54 -6.35
CA GLN A 61 2.72 3.85 -7.42
C GLN A 61 3.00 2.35 -7.41
N SER A 62 4.26 1.95 -7.22
CA SER A 62 4.63 0.53 -7.09
C SER A 62 3.96 -0.13 -5.89
N LEU A 63 3.80 0.58 -4.77
CA LEU A 63 3.07 0.07 -3.61
C LEU A 63 1.57 -0.02 -3.89
N LEU A 64 0.97 1.00 -4.51
CA LEU A 64 -0.46 0.99 -4.86
C LEU A 64 -0.82 -0.11 -5.87
N ASP A 65 0.10 -0.43 -6.78
CA ASP A 65 -0.01 -1.51 -7.77
C ASP A 65 0.37 -2.88 -7.21
N GLN A 66 0.99 -2.95 -6.03
CA GLN A 66 1.15 -4.19 -5.28
C GLN A 66 -0.24 -4.67 -4.83
N GLU A 67 -0.86 -5.53 -5.64
CA GLU A 67 -1.95 -6.38 -5.21
C GLU A 67 -1.39 -7.30 -4.14
N GLN A 68 -2.01 -7.32 -2.97
CA GLN A 68 -1.68 -8.32 -1.97
C GLN A 68 -2.10 -9.68 -2.53
N VAL A 69 -1.16 -10.38 -3.16
CA VAL A 69 -1.30 -11.78 -3.55
C VAL A 69 -1.40 -12.59 -2.27
N THR A 70 -2.60 -12.75 -1.74
CA THR A 70 -2.87 -13.76 -0.71
C THR A 70 -4.12 -14.54 -1.08
N ALA A 71 -4.06 -15.17 -2.25
CA ALA A 71 -4.66 -16.48 -2.50
C ALA A 71 -3.66 -17.62 -2.24
N ALA A 72 -2.52 -17.34 -1.57
CA ALA A 72 -1.50 -18.32 -1.24
C ALA A 72 -1.52 -18.67 0.27
N SER A 73 -1.15 -19.92 0.55
CA SER A 73 -1.39 -20.65 1.80
C SER A 73 -0.90 -19.93 3.08
N PRO A 74 -1.43 -20.29 4.26
CA PRO A 74 -1.12 -19.67 5.57
C PRO A 74 0.36 -19.67 6.03
N LYS A 75 1.31 -20.16 5.22
CA LYS A 75 2.72 -20.33 5.63
C LYS A 75 3.64 -19.17 5.25
N ASP A 76 3.27 -18.30 4.31
CA ASP A 76 4.17 -17.22 3.84
C ASP A 76 4.05 -15.89 4.61
N ILE A 77 3.02 -15.73 5.45
CA ILE A 77 2.79 -14.50 6.23
C ILE A 77 3.91 -14.29 7.28
N SER A 78 4.62 -15.36 7.66
CA SER A 78 5.72 -15.30 8.62
C SER A 78 6.92 -14.48 8.15
N PHE A 79 7.15 -14.35 6.85
CA PHE A 79 8.32 -13.64 6.31
C PHE A 79 8.11 -12.13 6.22
N GLN A 80 6.86 -11.67 6.06
CA GLN A 80 6.56 -10.23 6.04
C GLN A 80 6.50 -9.61 7.43
N LEU A 81 6.24 -10.42 8.46
CA LEU A 81 6.14 -9.96 9.84
C LEU A 81 7.50 -9.50 10.40
N MET A 82 8.61 -10.07 9.92
CA MET A 82 9.95 -9.74 10.44
C MET A 82 10.40 -8.30 10.15
N ASN A 83 9.81 -7.63 9.15
CA ASN A 83 10.16 -6.25 8.83
C ASN A 83 9.37 -5.20 9.64
N ILE A 84 8.30 -5.62 10.34
CA ILE A 84 7.43 -4.71 11.12
C ILE A 84 7.84 -4.67 12.61
N HIS A 85 8.58 -5.67 13.10
CA HIS A 85 8.91 -5.79 14.52
C HIS A 85 10.13 -4.99 15.03
N SER A 86 10.84 -4.24 14.18
CA SER A 86 12.04 -3.48 14.62
C SER A 86 11.74 -2.31 15.58
N LEU A 87 10.47 -2.08 15.95
CA LEU A 87 10.07 -0.90 16.73
C LEU A 87 8.95 -1.18 17.75
N ARG A 88 9.08 -2.22 18.59
CA ARG A 88 8.35 -2.25 19.87
C ARG A 88 9.01 -3.13 20.93
N THR A 89 9.32 -2.49 22.04
CA THR A 89 9.98 -2.98 23.25
C THR A 89 9.25 -4.14 23.94
N GLN A 90 10.03 -5.09 24.45
CA GLN A 90 9.67 -6.24 25.31
C GLN A 90 8.86 -5.83 26.55
N PRO A 91 8.09 -6.77 27.15
CA PRO A 91 8.64 -7.57 28.24
C PRO A 91 8.34 -9.07 28.16
N GLU A 92 9.31 -9.81 28.70
CA GLU A 92 9.40 -11.25 28.92
C GLU A 92 8.39 -11.82 29.96
N ILE A 93 8.22 -13.16 29.88
CA ILE A 93 8.25 -14.17 30.96
C ILE A 93 7.09 -15.21 30.90
N LEU A 94 7.48 -16.41 30.42
CA LEU A 94 7.37 -17.77 31.01
C LEU A 94 6.04 -18.30 31.61
N GLY A 95 5.62 -19.49 31.16
CA GLY A 95 4.76 -20.38 31.96
C GLY A 95 4.34 -21.68 31.27
N LYS A 96 4.86 -22.81 31.73
CA LYS A 96 4.79 -24.15 31.13
C LYS A 96 3.50 -24.93 31.46
N LYS A 97 3.14 -25.84 30.54
CA LYS A 97 2.41 -27.13 30.65
C LYS A 97 1.78 -27.51 32.00
N ALA A 98 0.52 -27.98 31.96
CA ALA A 98 0.05 -29.10 32.78
C ALA A 98 -1.13 -29.83 32.11
N SER A 99 -1.11 -31.16 32.24
CA SER A 99 -2.10 -32.12 31.76
C SER A 99 -2.95 -32.63 32.94
N LEU A 100 -4.08 -33.28 32.61
CA LEU A 100 -4.84 -34.29 33.37
C LEU A 100 -6.13 -33.90 34.13
N VAL A 101 -7.20 -34.60 33.69
CA VAL A 101 -8.25 -35.32 34.45
C VAL A 101 -9.38 -34.53 35.12
N SER A 102 -10.64 -34.79 34.70
CA SER A 102 -11.71 -35.25 35.62
C SER A 102 -12.99 -35.68 34.87
N SER A 103 -13.31 -36.96 35.05
CA SER A 103 -14.60 -37.60 35.35
C SER A 103 -15.92 -37.27 34.61
N ARG A 104 -16.52 -38.37 34.15
CA ARG A 104 -17.83 -38.61 33.53
C ARG A 104 -19.01 -38.32 34.47
N THR A 105 -20.06 -37.62 34.00
CA THR A 105 -21.48 -37.95 34.31
C THR A 105 -22.49 -37.42 33.25
N LYS A 106 -23.34 -38.36 32.82
CA LYS A 106 -24.74 -38.35 32.32
C LYS A 106 -25.33 -37.15 31.55
N THR A 107 -25.81 -37.48 30.35
CA THR A 107 -26.68 -36.72 29.43
C THR A 107 -28.18 -36.76 29.81
N LYS A 108 -28.89 -35.63 29.69
CA LYS A 108 -30.30 -35.45 29.23
C LYS A 108 -30.53 -33.94 29.04
N SER A 109 -30.44 -33.42 27.81
CA SER A 109 -31.47 -33.25 26.77
C SER A 109 -32.24 -31.93 26.87
N SER A 110 -32.32 -31.28 25.70
CA SER A 110 -33.31 -30.27 25.27
C SER A 110 -33.26 -28.90 25.96
N LYS A 111 -32.33 -28.06 25.49
CA LYS A 111 -32.62 -26.64 25.22
C LYS A 111 -32.16 -26.35 23.80
N THR A 112 -33.13 -26.14 22.92
CA THR A 112 -32.99 -25.41 21.66
C THR A 112 -32.27 -24.11 21.99
N LEU A 113 -31.07 -23.91 21.46
CA LEU A 113 -30.39 -22.61 21.57
C LEU A 113 -30.99 -21.70 20.50
N THR A 114 -32.01 -20.97 20.93
CA THR A 114 -32.61 -19.82 20.28
C THR A 114 -31.63 -18.64 20.29
N GLU A 115 -31.65 -17.85 19.22
CA GLU A 115 -31.21 -16.44 19.09
C GLU A 115 -29.75 -16.08 19.44
N ALA A 116 -29.02 -16.81 20.29
CA ALA A 116 -27.61 -16.50 20.60
C ALA A 116 -26.63 -17.10 19.58
N GLU A 117 -27.11 -18.02 18.73
CA GLU A 117 -26.39 -18.45 17.51
C GLU A 117 -26.55 -17.42 16.37
N LYS A 118 -27.36 -16.37 16.59
CA LYS A 118 -27.39 -15.09 15.84
C LYS A 118 -26.17 -14.23 16.20
N LEU A 119 -25.01 -14.88 16.35
CA LEU A 119 -23.73 -14.23 16.14
C LEU A 119 -23.57 -14.04 14.63
N GLU A 120 -24.40 -13.12 14.16
CA GLU A 120 -24.31 -12.27 13.00
C GLU A 120 -22.96 -11.54 13.07
N TRP A 121 -21.86 -12.29 13.01
CA TRP A 121 -20.58 -11.73 12.61
C TRP A 121 -20.72 -11.50 11.12
N VAL A 122 -21.37 -10.37 10.79
CA VAL A 122 -21.53 -9.89 9.42
C VAL A 122 -20.16 -10.01 8.80
N LYS A 123 -20.04 -10.86 7.77
CA LYS A 123 -18.90 -10.83 6.87
C LYS A 123 -18.84 -9.38 6.37
N GLY A 124 -17.95 -8.59 6.96
CA GLY A 124 -17.92 -7.16 6.74
C GLY A 124 -17.67 -6.87 5.26
N ASN A 125 -18.20 -5.75 4.78
CA ASN A 125 -17.92 -5.28 3.42
C ASN A 125 -16.54 -4.62 3.32
N GLY A 126 -15.71 -4.71 4.37
CA GLY A 126 -14.44 -3.98 4.50
C GLY A 126 -13.44 -4.29 3.39
N THR A 127 -13.51 -5.46 2.78
CA THR A 127 -12.65 -5.78 1.62
C THR A 127 -13.01 -4.96 0.39
N GLU A 128 -14.31 -4.70 0.17
CA GLU A 128 -14.77 -3.83 -0.91
C GLU A 128 -14.52 -2.36 -0.56
N GLU A 129 -14.72 -1.95 0.70
CA GLU A 129 -14.40 -0.58 1.14
C GLU A 129 -12.90 -0.28 0.99
N ILE A 130 -12.02 -1.21 1.35
CA ILE A 130 -10.56 -1.08 1.16
C ILE A 130 -10.22 -0.98 -0.33
N LYS A 131 -10.92 -1.74 -1.19
CA LYS A 131 -10.72 -1.71 -2.63
C LYS A 131 -11.19 -0.39 -3.24
N GLU A 132 -12.36 0.09 -2.84
CA GLU A 132 -12.90 1.39 -3.25
C GLU A 132 -11.98 2.52 -2.80
N LEU A 133 -11.57 2.53 -1.53
CA LEU A 133 -10.65 3.52 -1.01
C LEU A 133 -9.30 3.48 -1.73
N ARG A 134 -8.77 2.29 -2.05
CA ARG A 134 -7.57 2.14 -2.88
C ARG A 134 -7.74 2.80 -4.24
N ASN A 135 -8.88 2.59 -4.90
CA ASN A 135 -9.16 3.21 -6.19
C ASN A 135 -9.24 4.73 -6.09
N THR A 136 -9.87 5.26 -5.04
CA THR A 136 -9.89 6.70 -4.75
C THR A 136 -8.48 7.24 -4.54
N VAL A 137 -7.64 6.59 -3.74
CA VAL A 137 -6.25 6.99 -3.52
C VAL A 137 -5.44 6.95 -4.82
N LYS A 138 -5.63 5.92 -5.67
CA LYS A 138 -5.02 5.86 -7.01
C LYS A 138 -5.43 7.05 -7.86
N GLN A 139 -6.71 7.41 -7.85
CA GLN A 139 -7.24 8.53 -8.62
C GLN A 139 -6.70 9.87 -8.15
N GLU A 140 -6.75 10.14 -6.84
CA GLU A 140 -6.23 11.37 -6.25
C GLU A 140 -4.72 11.52 -6.48
N THR A 141 -3.97 10.44 -6.27
CA THR A 141 -2.51 10.41 -6.51
C THR A 141 -2.18 10.74 -7.96
N ARG A 142 -2.95 10.17 -8.91
CA ARG A 142 -2.81 10.44 -10.34
C ARG A 142 -3.12 11.89 -10.69
N SER A 143 -4.26 12.40 -10.23
CA SER A 143 -4.68 13.78 -10.49
C SER A 143 -3.70 14.79 -9.92
N TRP A 144 -3.17 14.54 -8.71
CA TRP A 144 -2.11 15.33 -8.13
C TRP A 144 -0.83 15.30 -8.97
N PHE A 145 -0.37 14.11 -9.38
CA PHE A 145 0.88 13.96 -10.11
C PHE A 145 0.87 14.63 -11.48
N LEU A 146 -0.25 14.58 -12.21
CA LEU A 146 -0.38 15.27 -13.49
C LEU A 146 -0.18 16.78 -13.36
N LYS A 147 -0.77 17.39 -12.33
CA LYS A 147 -0.59 18.83 -12.03
C LYS A 147 0.85 19.13 -11.62
N PHE A 148 1.40 18.31 -10.72
CA PHE A 148 2.78 18.44 -10.27
C PHE A 148 3.78 18.35 -11.43
N LEU A 149 3.60 17.36 -12.32
CA LEU A 149 4.48 17.13 -13.46
C LEU A 149 4.38 18.28 -14.47
N GLU A 150 3.18 18.83 -14.70
CA GLU A 150 3.00 20.00 -15.55
C GLU A 150 3.83 21.18 -15.04
N GLU A 151 3.71 21.48 -13.75
CA GLU A 151 4.45 22.56 -13.11
C GLU A 151 5.96 22.27 -13.07
N ALA A 152 6.38 21.02 -12.85
CA ALA A 152 7.79 20.64 -12.85
C ALA A 152 8.44 20.82 -14.24
N ILE A 153 7.71 20.47 -15.31
CA ILE A 153 8.16 20.71 -16.69
C ILE A 153 8.23 22.20 -16.99
N ASP A 154 7.25 23.00 -16.52
CA ASP A 154 7.28 24.46 -16.68
C ASP A 154 8.44 25.13 -15.93
N ASN A 155 8.87 24.55 -14.81
CA ASN A 155 10.06 24.96 -14.07
C ASN A 155 11.36 24.36 -14.65
N GLY A 156 11.31 23.69 -15.80
CA GLY A 156 12.48 23.31 -16.60
C GLY A 156 13.41 22.27 -15.98
N PHE A 157 12.98 21.52 -14.95
CA PHE A 157 13.83 20.56 -14.24
C PHE A 157 15.21 21.15 -13.90
N HIS A 158 15.23 22.41 -13.46
CA HIS A 158 16.47 23.05 -13.09
C HIS A 158 17.09 22.23 -11.97
N ALA A 159 18.21 21.58 -12.29
CA ALA A 159 19.15 21.14 -11.29
C ALA A 159 19.28 22.29 -10.32
N SER A 160 19.13 22.05 -9.02
CA SER A 160 19.74 22.96 -8.08
C SER A 160 21.23 22.88 -8.39
N LEU A 161 21.70 23.72 -9.32
CA LEU A 161 23.05 24.24 -9.35
C LEU A 161 23.15 24.91 -8.00
N SER A 162 23.50 24.09 -7.00
CA SER A 162 23.93 24.56 -5.72
C SER A 162 25.15 25.41 -6.08
N GLU A 163 24.93 26.71 -6.23
CA GLU A 163 25.98 27.69 -6.07
C GLU A 163 26.44 27.54 -4.61
N LYS A 164 27.22 26.49 -4.33
CA LYS A 164 28.22 26.53 -3.28
C LYS A 164 29.29 27.50 -3.75
N LYS A 165 28.93 28.78 -3.70
CA LYS A 165 29.84 29.91 -3.62
C LYS A 165 30.59 29.78 -2.29
N GLY A 166 31.59 28.91 -2.31
CA GLY A 166 32.39 28.55 -1.14
C GLY A 166 33.57 27.70 -1.59
N LYS A 167 34.65 28.36 -1.99
CA LYS A 167 35.97 27.79 -2.31
C LYS A 167 36.34 26.60 -1.43
N THR A 168 36.58 25.44 -2.03
CA THR A 168 37.76 24.61 -1.73
C THR A 168 38.12 23.78 -2.96
N LYS A 169 39.38 23.94 -3.40
CA LYS A 169 39.99 23.23 -4.52
C LYS A 169 39.97 21.71 -4.30
N GLY A 170 39.68 20.97 -5.36
CA GLY A 170 40.19 19.63 -5.54
C GLY A 170 39.19 18.48 -5.38
N THR A 171 38.14 18.43 -6.19
CA THR A 171 37.52 17.16 -6.61
C THR A 171 36.87 17.41 -7.97
N ARG A 172 37.23 16.61 -8.98
CA ARG A 172 36.60 16.68 -10.31
C ARG A 172 35.13 16.28 -10.14
N SER A 173 34.23 17.26 -10.23
CA SER A 173 32.80 17.02 -10.15
C SER A 173 32.32 16.42 -11.47
N ALA A 174 32.05 15.12 -11.47
CA ALA A 174 31.32 14.40 -12.53
C ALA A 174 29.79 14.48 -12.29
N GLU A 175 29.31 15.56 -11.66
CA GLU A 175 27.92 15.72 -11.25
C GLU A 175 26.94 16.16 -12.36
N PRO A 176 27.31 16.99 -13.37
CA PRO A 176 26.31 17.45 -14.36
C PRO A 176 25.80 16.30 -15.24
N ASP A 177 26.65 15.34 -15.59
CA ASP A 177 26.27 14.20 -16.44
C ASP A 177 25.31 13.24 -15.70
N ASN A 178 25.52 13.04 -14.39
CA ASN A 178 24.62 12.24 -13.56
C ASN A 178 23.25 12.89 -13.42
N HIS A 179 23.20 14.22 -13.28
CA HIS A 179 21.93 14.95 -13.16
C HIS A 179 21.13 14.89 -14.47
N ILE A 180 21.79 15.06 -15.61
CA ILE A 180 21.14 14.93 -16.93
C ILE A 180 20.62 13.51 -17.11
N ALA A 181 21.43 12.49 -16.79
CA ALA A 181 21.01 11.09 -16.87
C ALA A 181 19.81 10.80 -15.94
N GLU A 182 19.81 11.31 -14.71
CA GLU A 182 18.69 11.17 -13.77
C GLU A 182 17.42 11.85 -14.29
N THR A 183 17.55 13.09 -14.79
CA THR A 183 16.43 13.85 -15.37
C THR A 183 15.82 13.09 -16.55
N LEU A 184 16.65 12.63 -17.48
CA LEU A 184 16.20 11.86 -18.64
C LEU A 184 15.55 10.52 -18.23
N SER A 185 16.11 9.83 -17.25
CA SER A 185 15.53 8.59 -16.72
C SER A 185 14.15 8.83 -16.10
N GLN A 186 14.00 9.90 -15.32
CA GLN A 186 12.74 10.22 -14.66
C GLN A 186 11.68 10.70 -15.64
N LEU A 187 12.06 11.49 -16.65
CA LEU A 187 11.16 11.89 -17.74
C LEU A 187 10.71 10.69 -18.56
N LYS A 188 11.62 9.76 -18.86
CA LYS A 188 11.27 8.50 -19.52
C LYS A 188 10.27 7.70 -18.68
N GLN A 189 10.53 7.53 -17.39
CA GLN A 189 9.63 6.82 -16.48
C GLN A 189 8.25 7.49 -16.38
N ALA A 190 8.21 8.83 -16.36
CA ALA A 190 6.97 9.59 -16.39
C ALA A 190 6.20 9.36 -17.69
N ASN A 191 6.89 9.34 -18.84
CA ASN A 191 6.25 9.07 -20.12
C ASN A 191 5.68 7.63 -20.19
N GLU A 192 6.44 6.63 -19.77
CA GLU A 192 5.96 5.24 -19.71
C GLU A 192 4.73 5.10 -18.78
N TRP A 193 4.74 5.82 -17.65
CA TRP A 193 3.60 5.85 -16.76
C TRP A 193 2.37 6.54 -17.39
N LEU A 194 2.55 7.63 -18.13
CA LEU A 194 1.46 8.29 -18.86
C LEU A 194 0.83 7.35 -19.90
N ASP A 195 1.64 6.57 -20.61
CA ASP A 195 1.17 5.55 -21.57
C ASP A 195 0.35 4.44 -20.88
N LYS A 196 0.82 3.99 -19.70
CA LYS A 196 0.07 3.05 -18.87
C LYS A 196 -1.27 3.63 -18.43
N VAL A 197 -1.30 4.88 -17.95
CA VAL A 197 -2.52 5.54 -17.49
C VAL A 197 -3.56 5.68 -18.61
N ILE A 198 -3.14 6.00 -19.84
CA ILE A 198 -4.02 6.02 -21.01
C ILE A 198 -4.62 4.64 -21.24
N SER A 199 -3.78 3.61 -21.23
CA SER A 199 -4.18 2.22 -21.47
C SER A 199 -5.19 1.71 -20.43
N ASP A 200 -5.02 2.08 -19.17
CA ASP A 200 -5.90 1.67 -18.07
C ASP A 200 -7.28 2.38 -18.09
N HIS A 201 -7.42 3.50 -18.81
CA HIS A 201 -8.60 4.40 -18.74
C HIS A 201 -9.27 4.69 -20.11
N GLN A 202 -9.10 3.80 -21.10
CA GLN A 202 -9.61 3.97 -22.47
C GLN A 202 -11.14 4.11 -22.59
N SER A 203 -11.91 4.07 -21.49
CA SER A 203 -13.37 3.95 -21.52
C SER A 203 -14.20 5.23 -21.29
N SER A 204 -13.65 6.41 -20.93
CA SER A 204 -14.55 7.58 -20.74
C SER A 204 -14.00 9.01 -20.58
N HIS A 205 -12.70 9.30 -20.71
CA HIS A 205 -12.19 10.60 -20.22
C HIS A 205 -11.35 11.42 -21.20
N ASN A 206 -12.02 12.10 -22.13
CA ASN A 206 -11.39 13.00 -23.11
C ASN A 206 -10.49 14.07 -22.48
N SER A 207 -10.93 14.73 -21.40
CA SER A 207 -10.13 15.78 -20.72
C SER A 207 -8.82 15.26 -20.10
N LEU A 208 -8.82 14.02 -19.58
CA LEU A 208 -7.60 13.40 -19.08
C LEU A 208 -6.64 13.09 -20.22
N LEU A 209 -7.16 12.55 -21.34
CA LEU A 209 -6.35 12.24 -22.53
C LEU A 209 -5.69 13.50 -23.09
N GLU A 210 -6.43 14.60 -23.22
CA GLU A 210 -5.87 15.89 -23.67
C GLU A 210 -4.76 16.40 -22.74
N ASN A 211 -4.94 16.29 -21.41
CA ASN A 211 -3.90 16.68 -20.45
C ASN A 211 -2.66 15.79 -20.57
N ILE A 212 -2.83 14.48 -20.75
CA ILE A 212 -1.71 13.55 -20.92
C ILE A 212 -0.97 13.83 -22.23
N GLU A 213 -1.67 14.01 -23.35
CA GLU A 213 -1.07 14.34 -24.65
C GLU A 213 -0.31 15.67 -24.59
N ARG A 214 -0.88 16.69 -23.93
CA ARG A 214 -0.19 17.96 -23.67
C ARG A 214 1.09 17.75 -22.89
N LEU A 215 1.06 16.97 -21.81
CA LEU A 215 2.25 16.66 -21.01
C LEU A 215 3.32 15.91 -21.82
N LYS A 216 2.93 14.89 -22.59
CA LYS A 216 3.86 14.17 -23.48
C LYS A 216 4.52 15.12 -24.46
N LYS A 217 3.75 16.01 -25.11
CA LYS A 217 4.31 17.00 -26.03
C LYS A 217 5.31 17.95 -25.35
N LYS A 218 5.06 18.34 -24.10
CA LYS A 218 5.98 19.18 -23.31
C LYS A 218 7.26 18.45 -22.89
N ILE A 219 7.21 17.13 -22.68
CA ILE A 219 8.40 16.31 -22.37
C ILE A 219 9.33 16.23 -23.60
N TYR A 220 8.79 16.26 -24.81
CA TYR A 220 9.53 16.11 -26.08
C TYR A 220 9.82 17.41 -26.84
N SER A 221 9.37 18.58 -26.34
CA SER A 221 9.70 19.90 -26.92
C SER A 221 10.99 20.45 -26.31
#